data_AF-A0A1T4NHQ0-F1
#
_entry.id   AF-A0A1T4NHQ0-F1
#
_cell.length_a   1.000
_cell.length_b   1.000
_cell.length_c   1.000
_cell.angle_alpha   90.00
_cell.angle_beta   90.00
_cell.angle_gamma   90.00
#
_symmetry.space_group_name_H-M   'P 1'
#
loop_
_entity.id
_entity.type
_entity.pdbx_description
1 polymer ?
#
loop_
_entity_poly.entity_id
_entity_poly.type
_entity_poly.pdbx_seq_one_letter_code
_entity_poly.pdbx_strand_id
1 'polypeptide(L)'
;MAKIARRTSDEIKELRSKGKIMTDKERVSNLSEAEVERMAMADPDNFLKTDEDWAQATIHRPGTRGPQKAPTKKSIAIRLSQDVVDNFKSSGAGWQSRIDDALRTYLKEHPLKHA
;
A
#
# COMPACT_ATOMS: atom_id res chain seq x y z
N MET A 1 -9.34 -19.82 -9.92
CA MET A 1 -9.20 -19.49 -8.49
C MET A 1 -7.73 -19.60 -8.11
N ALA A 2 -7.04 -18.47 -7.93
CA ALA A 2 -5.62 -18.47 -7.59
C ALA A 2 -5.38 -19.06 -6.18
N LYS A 3 -4.54 -20.10 -6.07
CA LYS A 3 -4.20 -20.78 -4.81
C LYS A 3 -3.13 -20.00 -4.04
N ILE A 4 -3.51 -18.90 -3.40
CA ILE A 4 -2.57 -18.16 -2.54
C ILE A 4 -2.43 -18.92 -1.20
N ALA A 5 -1.26 -19.52 -0.96
CA ALA A 5 -0.92 -20.13 0.31
C ALA A 5 -0.37 -19.09 1.29
N ARG A 6 -1.01 -18.91 2.45
CA ARG A 6 -0.45 -18.09 3.54
C ARG A 6 0.63 -18.90 4.27
N ARG A 7 1.85 -18.36 4.35
CA ARG A 7 2.98 -18.93 5.08
C ARG A 7 3.67 -17.84 5.90
N THR A 8 4.25 -18.22 7.03
CA THR A 8 5.06 -17.35 7.88
C THR A 8 6.47 -17.18 7.32
N SER A 9 7.19 -16.16 7.80
CA SER A 9 8.58 -15.90 7.36
C SER A 9 9.51 -17.08 7.65
N ASP A 10 9.34 -17.73 8.79
CA ASP A 10 10.20 -18.83 9.21
C ASP A 10 9.91 -20.12 8.42
N GLU A 11 8.63 -20.42 8.14
CA GLU A 11 8.26 -21.49 7.21
C GLU A 11 8.84 -21.25 5.81
N ILE A 12 8.83 -20.00 5.33
CA ILE A 12 9.44 -19.66 4.04
C ILE A 12 10.96 -19.88 4.05
N LYS A 13 11.66 -19.55 5.15
CA LYS A 13 13.11 -19.79 5.28
C LYS A 13 13.42 -21.29 5.28
N GLU A 14 12.65 -22.09 6.01
CA GLU A 14 12.82 -23.54 6.07
C GLU A 14 12.55 -24.22 4.72
N LEU A 15 11.53 -23.77 3.99
CA LEU A 15 11.26 -24.29 2.65
C LEU A 15 12.36 -23.93 1.66
N ARG A 16 12.94 -22.73 1.79
CA ARG A 16 14.10 -22.30 1.01
C ARG A 16 15.34 -23.14 1.33
N SER A 17 15.63 -23.39 2.61
CA SER A 17 16.78 -24.21 3.01
C SER A 17 16.66 -25.66 2.51
N LYS A 18 15.43 -26.17 2.42
CA LYS A 18 15.12 -27.50 1.88
C LYS A 18 14.99 -27.53 0.35
N GLY A 19 15.21 -26.40 -0.35
CA GLY A 19 15.10 -26.31 -1.81
C GLY A 19 13.68 -26.46 -2.38
N LYS A 20 12.64 -26.48 -1.53
CA LYS A 20 11.25 -26.82 -1.92
C LYS A 20 10.49 -25.72 -2.66
N ILE A 21 11.00 -24.49 -2.64
CA ILE A 21 10.33 -23.31 -3.22
C ILE A 21 11.27 -22.49 -4.11
N MET A 22 12.42 -23.06 -4.48
CA MET A 22 13.37 -22.41 -5.37
C MET A 22 13.05 -22.76 -6.82
N THR A 23 13.25 -21.79 -7.70
CA THR A 23 13.16 -22.00 -9.14
C THR A 23 14.33 -22.87 -9.61
N ASP A 24 14.01 -23.93 -10.33
CA ASP A 24 14.98 -24.74 -11.07
C ASP A 24 15.58 -23.89 -12.21
N LYS A 25 16.78 -23.36 -11.98
CA LYS A 25 17.45 -22.43 -12.90
C LYS A 25 18.00 -23.14 -14.14
N GLU A 26 18.49 -24.37 -14.00
CA GLU A 26 19.04 -25.13 -15.13
C GLU A 26 17.94 -25.49 -16.13
N ARG A 27 16.77 -25.91 -15.61
CA ARG A 27 15.60 -26.12 -16.47
C ARG A 27 15.20 -24.85 -17.19
N VAL A 28 15.12 -23.72 -16.49
CA VAL A 28 14.72 -22.43 -17.09
C VAL A 28 15.72 -21.97 -18.16
N SER A 29 17.03 -22.12 -17.94
CA SER A 29 18.05 -21.73 -18.93
C SER A 29 18.05 -22.60 -20.18
N ASN A 30 17.55 -23.83 -20.09
CA ASN A 30 17.48 -24.76 -21.22
C ASN A 30 16.18 -24.65 -22.03
N LEU A 31 15.23 -23.81 -21.61
CA LEU A 31 14.01 -23.56 -22.39
C LEU A 31 14.32 -22.75 -23.64
N SER A 32 13.75 -23.16 -24.76
CA SER A 32 13.79 -22.36 -26.00
C SER A 32 12.78 -21.22 -25.92
N GLU A 33 13.05 -20.17 -26.69
CA GLU A 33 12.17 -18.99 -26.78
C GLU A 33 10.75 -19.35 -27.22
N ALA A 34 10.61 -20.26 -28.20
CA ALA A 34 9.32 -20.76 -28.66
C ALA A 34 8.54 -21.54 -27.58
N GLU A 35 9.23 -22.28 -26.72
CA GLU A 35 8.58 -22.97 -25.60
C GLU A 35 8.13 -21.99 -24.52
N VAL A 36 8.96 -20.98 -24.21
CA VAL A 36 8.59 -19.90 -23.28
C VAL A 36 7.34 -19.17 -23.76
N GLU A 37 7.26 -18.85 -25.05
CA GLU A 37 6.10 -18.16 -25.64
C GLU A 37 4.83 -19.02 -25.56
N ARG A 38 4.93 -20.33 -25.87
CA ARG A 38 3.80 -21.26 -25.71
C ARG A 38 3.31 -21.34 -24.27
N MET A 39 4.22 -21.45 -23.31
CA MET A 39 3.88 -21.49 -21.90
C MET A 39 3.19 -20.19 -21.45
N ALA A 40 3.70 -19.03 -21.87
CA ALA A 40 3.12 -17.73 -21.55
C ALA A 40 1.72 -17.54 -22.16
N MET A 41 1.49 -18.03 -23.39
CA MET A 41 0.18 -17.98 -24.04
C MET A 41 -0.84 -18.91 -23.36
N ALA A 42 -0.41 -20.09 -22.94
CA ALA A 42 -1.26 -21.11 -22.32
C ALA A 42 -1.58 -20.81 -20.85
N ASP A 43 -0.82 -19.94 -20.18
CA ASP A 43 -1.04 -19.58 -18.78
C ASP A 43 -2.36 -18.78 -18.63
N PRO A 44 -3.36 -19.30 -17.87
CA PRO A 44 -4.60 -18.59 -17.61
C PRO A 44 -4.42 -17.36 -16.71
N ASP A 45 -3.34 -17.30 -15.93
CA ASP A 45 -3.03 -16.17 -15.04
C ASP A 45 -2.16 -15.11 -15.74
N ASN A 46 -1.66 -15.38 -16.97
CA ASN A 46 -0.96 -14.36 -17.77
C ASN A 46 -1.97 -13.47 -18.49
N PHE A 47 -2.05 -12.21 -18.10
CA PHE A 47 -2.99 -11.22 -18.64
C PHE A 47 -2.34 -10.22 -19.60
N LEU A 48 -1.01 -10.28 -19.80
CA LEU A 48 -0.28 -9.42 -20.74
C LEU A 48 0.33 -10.30 -21.84
N LYS A 49 -0.41 -10.49 -22.93
CA LYS A 49 -0.01 -11.39 -24.03
C LYS A 49 0.38 -10.65 -25.30
N THR A 50 -0.16 -9.46 -25.52
CA THR A 50 0.11 -8.66 -26.72
C THR A 50 0.71 -7.29 -26.37
N ASP A 51 1.25 -6.61 -27.37
CA ASP A 51 1.79 -5.26 -27.22
C ASP A 51 0.71 -4.25 -26.79
N GLU A 52 -0.54 -4.45 -27.21
CA GLU A 52 -1.67 -3.63 -26.78
C GLU A 52 -1.97 -3.80 -25.29
N ASP A 53 -1.83 -5.02 -24.75
CA ASP A 53 -1.99 -5.27 -23.32
C ASP A 53 -0.90 -4.53 -22.53
N TRP A 54 0.34 -4.57 -23.02
CA TRP A 54 1.46 -3.83 -22.44
C TRP A 54 1.29 -2.32 -22.53
N ALA A 55 0.72 -1.80 -23.62
CA ALA A 55 0.42 -0.38 -23.79
C ALA A 55 -0.62 0.13 -22.78
N GLN A 56 -1.53 -0.74 -22.34
CA GLN A 56 -2.55 -0.43 -21.34
C GLN A 56 -2.11 -0.75 -19.89
N ALA A 57 -0.93 -1.35 -19.71
CA ALA A 57 -0.47 -1.78 -18.39
C ALA A 57 -0.18 -0.59 -17.47
N THR A 58 -0.67 -0.67 -16.23
CA THR A 58 -0.33 0.30 -15.18
C THR A 58 0.92 -0.15 -14.44
N ILE A 59 2.01 0.60 -14.58
CA ILE A 59 3.29 0.30 -13.92
C ILE A 59 3.31 0.90 -12.51
N HIS A 60 3.19 0.05 -11.48
CA HIS A 60 3.41 0.44 -10.10
C HIS A 60 4.89 0.31 -9.73
N ARG A 61 5.56 1.44 -9.50
CA ARG A 61 6.94 1.43 -9.00
C ARG A 61 6.94 1.21 -7.48
N PRO A 62 7.82 0.32 -6.95
CA PRO A 62 8.00 0.19 -5.50
C PRO A 62 8.32 1.55 -4.86
N GLY A 63 7.62 1.88 -3.77
CA GLY A 63 7.77 3.17 -3.08
C GLY A 63 6.80 4.26 -3.55
N THR A 64 6.08 4.07 -4.65
CA THR A 64 5.03 5.01 -5.07
C THR A 64 3.75 4.72 -4.28
N ARG A 65 3.44 5.58 -3.30
CA ARG A 65 2.15 5.54 -2.63
C ARG A 65 1.06 5.88 -3.65
N GLY A 66 0.01 5.07 -3.72
CA GLY A 66 -1.16 5.37 -4.57
C GLY A 66 -1.79 6.72 -4.20
N PRO A 67 -2.63 7.28 -5.07
CA PRO A 67 -3.29 8.56 -4.81
C PRO A 67 -3.97 8.55 -3.44
N GLN A 68 -3.70 9.59 -2.64
CA GLN A 68 -4.19 9.67 -1.28
C GLN A 68 -5.72 9.80 -1.30
N LYS A 69 -6.41 8.75 -0.81
CA LYS A 69 -7.88 8.63 -0.88
C LYS A 69 -8.66 9.68 -0.07
N ALA A 70 -8.01 10.44 0.80
CA ALA A 70 -8.65 11.44 1.66
C ALA A 70 -8.03 12.83 1.47
N PRO A 71 -8.83 13.92 1.57
CA PRO A 71 -8.31 15.28 1.51
C PRO A 71 -7.20 15.49 2.53
N THR A 72 -6.10 16.11 2.10
CA THR A 72 -4.99 16.44 2.98
C THR A 72 -5.44 17.48 4.01
N LYS A 73 -5.15 17.24 5.28
CA LYS A 73 -5.32 18.26 6.33
C LYS A 73 -4.54 19.50 5.91
N LYS A 74 -5.14 20.69 6.02
CA LYS A 74 -4.44 21.94 5.73
C LYS A 74 -3.53 22.29 6.91
N SER A 75 -2.22 22.39 6.66
CA SER A 75 -1.26 22.88 7.65
C SER A 75 -1.34 24.40 7.72
N ILE A 76 -1.83 24.92 8.84
CA ILE A 76 -1.88 26.36 9.11
C ILE A 76 -1.26 26.65 10.47
N ALA A 77 -0.64 27.83 10.60
CA ALA A 77 -0.17 28.33 11.88
C ALA A 77 -1.32 29.08 12.58
N ILE A 78 -1.77 28.57 13.73
CA ILE A 78 -2.74 29.23 14.59
C ILE A 78 -2.14 29.47 15.97
N ARG A 79 -2.56 30.55 16.63
CA ARG A 79 -2.21 30.81 18.04
C ARG A 79 -3.34 30.28 18.92
N LEU A 80 -2.97 29.50 19.93
CA LEU A 80 -3.86 28.95 20.93
C LEU A 80 -3.37 29.36 22.32
N SER A 81 -4.27 29.39 23.30
CA SER A 81 -3.91 29.67 24.68
C SER A 81 -2.94 28.62 25.23
N GLN A 82 -2.04 29.04 26.11
CA GLN A 82 -0.95 28.20 26.64
C GLN A 82 -1.49 26.95 27.35
N ASP A 83 -2.51 27.13 28.19
CA ASP A 83 -3.19 26.07 28.95
C ASP A 83 -3.82 25.01 28.03
N VAL A 84 -4.40 25.41 26.91
CA VAL A 84 -4.95 24.48 25.91
C VAL A 84 -3.83 23.63 25.32
N VAL A 85 -2.74 24.27 24.89
CA VAL A 85 -1.62 23.56 24.26
C VAL A 85 -0.97 22.59 25.23
N ASP A 86 -0.75 22.99 26.48
CA ASP A 86 -0.08 22.16 27.49
C ASP A 86 -0.94 20.95 27.88
N ASN A 87 -2.26 21.12 28.03
CA ASN A 87 -3.18 20.02 28.29
C ASN A 87 -3.21 19.00 27.14
N PHE A 88 -3.26 19.45 25.88
CA PHE A 88 -3.21 18.50 24.78
C PHE A 88 -1.82 17.86 24.66
N LYS A 89 -0.72 18.60 24.78
CA LYS A 89 0.63 18.02 24.69
C LYS A 89 0.90 16.96 25.75
N SER A 90 0.42 17.15 26.97
CA SER A 90 0.60 16.18 28.07
C SER A 90 -0.06 14.82 27.78
N SER A 91 -1.05 14.77 26.89
CA SER A 91 -1.67 13.52 26.43
C SER A 91 -0.76 12.65 25.53
N GLY A 92 0.43 13.15 25.16
CA GLY A 92 1.45 12.39 24.43
C GLY A 92 1.25 12.34 22.91
N ALA A 93 1.74 11.28 22.27
CA ALA A 93 1.68 11.12 20.83
C ALA A 93 0.24 11.21 20.30
N GLY A 94 0.06 11.95 19.20
CA GLY A 94 -1.25 12.20 18.60
C GLY A 94 -2.04 13.37 19.19
N TRP A 95 -1.46 14.18 20.07
CA TRP A 95 -2.14 15.35 20.63
C TRP A 95 -2.67 16.34 19.58
N GLN A 96 -1.97 16.50 18.45
CA GLN A 96 -2.42 17.33 17.33
C GLN A 96 -3.68 16.76 16.64
N SER A 97 -3.83 15.43 16.59
CA SER A 97 -5.07 14.82 16.10
C SER A 97 -6.20 15.04 17.10
N ARG A 98 -5.92 14.90 18.40
CA ARG A 98 -6.93 15.12 19.46
C ARG A 98 -7.46 16.55 19.48
N ILE A 99 -6.61 17.56 19.26
CA ILE A 99 -7.08 18.95 19.18
C ILE A 99 -7.88 19.23 17.91
N ASP A 100 -7.52 18.63 16.76
CA ASP A 100 -8.34 18.68 15.53
C ASP A 100 -9.72 18.05 15.76
N ASP A 101 -9.78 16.90 16.44
CA ASP A 101 -11.05 16.23 16.77
C ASP A 101 -11.91 17.07 17.73
N ALA A 102 -11.31 17.72 18.73
CA ALA A 102 -12.01 18.63 19.63
C ALA A 102 -12.61 19.83 18.88
N LEU A 103 -11.85 20.44 17.95
CA LEU A 103 -12.35 21.52 17.11
C LEU A 103 -13.48 21.06 16.18
N ARG A 104 -13.41 19.84 15.64
CA ARG A 104 -14.50 19.26 14.84
C ARG A 104 -15.76 19.04 15.65
N THR A 105 -15.64 18.54 16.88
CA THR A 105 -16.78 18.37 17.79
C THR A 105 -17.40 19.73 18.10
N TYR A 106 -16.58 20.73 18.42
CA TYR A 106 -17.06 22.10 18.64
C TYR A 106 -17.86 22.63 17.44
N LEU A 107 -17.38 22.45 16.21
CA LEU A 107 -18.10 22.87 14.99
C LEU A 107 -19.43 22.14 14.77
N LYS A 108 -19.55 20.88 15.19
CA LYS A 108 -20.80 20.12 15.10
C LYS A 108 -21.84 20.62 16.11
N GLU A 109 -21.39 20.90 17.33
CA GLU A 109 -22.23 21.39 18.42
C GLU A 109 -22.57 22.88 18.27
N HIS A 110 -21.65 23.66 17.69
CA HIS A 110 -21.74 25.10 17.51
C HIS A 110 -21.49 25.43 16.02
N PRO A 111 -22.49 25.20 15.15
CA PRO A 111 -22.38 25.58 13.74
C PRO A 111 -22.06 27.07 13.64
N LEU A 112 -20.93 27.39 13.01
CA LEU A 112 -20.58 28.78 12.76
C LEU A 112 -21.61 29.37 11.80
N LYS A 113 -22.15 30.53 12.16
CA LYS A 113 -22.96 31.31 11.21
C LYS A 113 -22.02 31.79 10.11
N HIS A 114 -22.20 31.26 8.92
CA HIS A 114 -21.55 31.80 7.73
C HIS A 114 -22.25 33.11 7.37
N ALA A 115 -21.47 34.16 7.19
CA ALA A 115 -21.94 35.46 6.73
C ALA A 115 -22.19 35.44 5.22
#